data_AF-A0A532VH16-F1
#
_entry.id   AF-A0A532VH16-F1
#
_cell.length_a   1.000
_cell.length_b   1.000
_cell.length_c   1.000
_cell.angle_alpha   90.00
_cell.angle_beta   90.00
_cell.angle_gamma   90.00
#
_symmetry.space_group_name_H-M   'P 1'
#
loop_
_entity.id
_entity.type
_entity.pdbx_description
1 polymer ?
#
loop_
_entity_poly.entity_id
_entity_poly.type
_entity_poly.pdbx_seq_one_letter_code
_entity_poly.pdbx_strand_id
1 'polypeptide(L)'
;MGKQKILALDFDGCIVDSVMEALFVTYVSYRKHINNKTRIFDNKKPEINKFLSLISNYQPQVKKFRQYRHHIKDASDYAVILYIIEDNLKVSSEDEFFKIKKLILNKDIERFYQCFYDTRAKIFKDNFDAWARLTPGFSCI
;
A
#
# COMPACT_ATOMS: atom_id res chain seq x y z
N MET A 1 -8.32 40.50 23.97
CA MET A 1 -8.32 39.01 23.93
C MET A 1 -7.61 38.56 22.67
N GLY A 2 -6.50 37.83 22.79
CA GLY A 2 -5.80 37.28 21.62
C GLY A 2 -6.64 36.17 20.98
N LYS A 3 -6.79 36.19 19.65
CA LYS A 3 -7.47 35.10 18.92
C LYS A 3 -6.67 33.81 19.11
N GLN A 4 -7.35 32.77 19.56
CA GLN A 4 -6.80 31.42 19.66
C GLN A 4 -6.53 30.89 18.25
N LYS A 5 -5.31 30.42 18.00
CA LYS A 5 -4.93 29.80 16.72
C LYS A 5 -4.98 28.29 16.90
N ILE A 6 -5.71 27.60 16.02
CA ILE A 6 -5.86 26.13 16.04
C ILE A 6 -5.05 25.55 14.88
N LEU A 7 -4.28 24.50 15.16
CA LEU A 7 -3.60 23.67 14.17
C LEU A 7 -4.25 22.29 14.15
N ALA A 8 -4.71 21.85 12.97
CA ALA A 8 -5.22 20.51 12.73
C ALA A 8 -4.34 19.84 11.67
N LEU A 9 -3.81 18.66 11.98
CA LEU A 9 -2.92 17.90 11.12
C LEU A 9 -3.55 16.54 10.85
N ASP A 10 -3.41 16.05 9.62
CA ASP A 10 -3.63 14.64 9.33
C ASP A 10 -2.53 13.81 10.00
N PHE A 11 -2.82 12.56 10.32
CA PHE A 11 -1.82 11.65 10.86
C PHE A 11 -1.01 11.01 9.73
N ASP A 12 -1.69 10.39 8.77
CA ASP A 12 -1.05 9.64 7.68
C ASP A 12 -0.50 10.58 6.61
N GLY A 13 0.79 10.46 6.28
CA GLY A 13 1.42 11.31 5.26
C GLY A 13 1.75 12.73 5.72
N CYS A 14 1.34 13.13 6.93
CA CYS A 14 1.78 14.38 7.58
C CYS A 14 2.66 14.12 8.81
N ILE A 15 2.28 13.16 9.67
CA ILE A 15 3.07 12.80 10.87
C ILE A 15 3.88 11.53 10.62
N VAL A 16 3.30 10.54 9.92
CA VAL A 16 3.94 9.22 9.69
C VAL A 16 4.09 8.88 8.20
N ASP A 17 5.17 8.17 7.86
CA ASP A 17 5.34 7.49 6.57
C ASP A 17 4.65 6.12 6.62
N SER A 18 3.37 6.08 6.27
CA SER A 18 2.60 4.82 6.21
C SER A 18 2.77 4.03 4.91
N VAL A 19 3.80 4.29 4.10
CA VAL A 19 4.02 3.55 2.85
C VAL A 19 4.22 2.05 3.08
N MET A 20 4.95 1.65 4.13
CA MET A 20 5.22 0.24 4.38
C MET A 20 3.96 -0.49 4.86
N GLU A 21 3.12 0.19 5.64
CA GLU A 21 1.80 -0.31 6.00
C GLU A 21 0.93 -0.49 4.76
N ALA A 22 0.86 0.53 3.89
CA ALA A 22 0.08 0.49 2.67
C ALA A 22 0.54 -0.67 1.77
N LEU A 23 1.85 -0.89 1.63
CA LEU A 23 2.40 -2.02 0.88
C LEU A 23 2.00 -3.37 1.48
N PHE A 24 2.02 -3.51 2.82
CA PHE A 24 1.58 -4.72 3.50
C PHE A 24 0.11 -5.04 3.19
N VAL A 25 -0.79 -4.09 3.45
CA VAL A 25 -2.24 -4.32 3.27
C VAL A 25 -2.60 -4.54 1.80
N THR A 26 -1.89 -3.86 0.89
CA THR A 26 -2.02 -4.07 -0.56
C THR A 26 -1.61 -5.49 -0.92
N TYR A 27 -0.45 -5.95 -0.46
CA TYR A 27 0.05 -7.27 -0.83
C TYR A 27 -0.82 -8.40 -0.29
N VAL A 28 -1.31 -8.27 0.95
CA VAL A 28 -2.30 -9.20 1.53
C VAL A 28 -3.55 -9.28 0.65
N SER A 29 -4.13 -8.12 0.31
CA SER A 29 -5.40 -8.03 -0.43
C SER A 29 -5.24 -8.47 -1.89
N TYR A 30 -4.13 -8.12 -2.52
CA TYR A 30 -3.79 -8.51 -3.89
C TYR A 30 -3.67 -10.02 -4.03
N ARG A 31 -2.96 -10.68 -3.10
CA ARG A 31 -2.85 -12.15 -3.07
C ARG A 31 -4.20 -12.82 -2.88
N LYS A 32 -5.11 -12.21 -2.13
CA LYS A 32 -6.39 -12.83 -1.81
C LYS A 32 -7.40 -12.70 -2.95
N HIS A 33 -7.40 -11.57 -3.65
CA HIS A 33 -8.49 -11.21 -4.57
C HIS A 33 -8.07 -10.95 -6.01
N ILE A 34 -6.81 -10.60 -6.27
CA ILE A 34 -6.33 -10.32 -7.64
C ILE A 34 -5.53 -11.51 -8.17
N ASN A 35 -4.48 -11.93 -7.46
CA ASN A 35 -3.61 -13.02 -7.92
C ASN A 35 -2.96 -13.77 -6.74
N ASN A 36 -3.47 -14.96 -6.41
CA ASN A 36 -2.96 -15.81 -5.32
C ASN A 36 -1.65 -16.55 -5.64
N LYS A 37 -1.21 -16.51 -6.89
CA LYS A 37 0.07 -17.06 -7.38
C LYS A 37 1.00 -15.95 -7.84
N THR A 38 0.89 -14.78 -7.23
CA THR A 38 1.66 -13.62 -7.63
C THR A 38 3.17 -13.83 -7.56
N ARG A 39 3.92 -13.28 -8.50
CA ARG A 39 5.39 -13.25 -8.50
C ARG A 39 5.97 -12.18 -7.56
N ILE A 40 5.13 -11.28 -7.06
CA ILE A 40 5.53 -10.26 -6.07
C ILE A 40 6.08 -10.94 -4.82
N PHE A 41 7.26 -10.51 -4.39
CA PHE A 41 8.01 -11.08 -3.26
C PHE A 41 8.14 -12.62 -3.28
N ASP A 42 8.30 -13.21 -4.48
CA ASP A 42 8.36 -14.66 -4.70
C ASP A 42 7.16 -15.42 -4.11
N ASN A 43 5.98 -14.79 -4.10
CA ASN A 43 4.75 -15.30 -3.49
C ASN A 43 4.86 -15.64 -1.99
N LYS A 44 5.85 -15.09 -1.28
CA LYS A 44 6.02 -15.33 0.15
C LYS A 44 4.80 -14.82 0.92
N LYS A 45 4.32 -15.59 1.90
CA LYS A 45 3.15 -15.18 2.69
C LYS A 45 3.49 -13.91 3.49
N PRO A 46 2.65 -12.86 3.45
CA PRO A 46 2.85 -11.69 4.30
C PRO A 46 2.58 -12.04 5.77
N GLU A 47 3.56 -11.80 6.61
CA GLU A 47 3.45 -11.86 8.08
C GLU A 47 3.84 -10.49 8.62
N ILE A 48 2.93 -9.81 9.33
CA ILE A 48 3.15 -8.41 9.74
C ILE A 48 4.45 -8.23 10.54
N ASN A 49 4.72 -9.15 11.47
CA ASN A 49 5.92 -9.11 12.33
C ASN A 49 7.23 -9.30 11.56
N LYS A 50 7.19 -9.90 10.37
CA LYS A 50 8.37 -10.17 9.54
C LYS A 50 8.38 -9.34 8.26
N PHE A 51 7.38 -8.48 8.05
CA PHE A 51 7.17 -7.86 6.74
C PHE A 51 8.32 -6.94 6.33
N LEU A 52 8.86 -6.15 7.26
CA LEU A 52 10.03 -5.31 6.99
C LEU A 52 11.26 -6.13 6.58
N SER A 53 11.49 -7.28 7.22
CA SER A 53 12.55 -8.22 6.86
C SER A 53 12.29 -8.94 5.55
N LEU A 54 11.02 -9.19 5.20
CA LEU A 54 10.67 -9.72 3.89
C LEU A 54 11.06 -8.72 2.80
N ILE A 55 10.55 -7.49 2.87
CA ILE A 55 10.70 -6.49 1.81
C ILE A 55 12.14 -5.93 1.72
N SER A 56 12.98 -6.09 2.74
CA SER A 56 14.40 -5.72 2.67
C SER A 56 15.13 -6.44 1.54
N ASN A 57 14.70 -7.65 1.17
CA ASN A 57 15.26 -8.44 0.07
C ASN A 57 14.69 -8.07 -1.31
N TYR A 58 13.69 -7.19 -1.38
CA TYR A 58 12.97 -6.85 -2.62
C TYR A 58 12.91 -5.34 -2.87
N GLN A 59 13.98 -4.62 -2.53
CA GLN A 59 14.07 -3.17 -2.69
C GLN A 59 13.66 -2.63 -4.07
N PRO A 60 13.94 -3.29 -5.21
CA PRO A 60 13.45 -2.82 -6.50
C PRO A 60 11.92 -2.74 -6.60
N GLN A 61 11.20 -3.71 -6.03
CA GLN A 61 9.73 -3.72 -6.00
C GLN A 61 9.20 -2.65 -5.05
N VAL A 62 9.82 -2.49 -3.87
CA VAL A 62 9.47 -1.44 -2.89
C VAL A 62 9.66 -0.04 -3.47
N LYS A 63 10.75 0.19 -4.21
CA LYS A 63 11.03 1.46 -4.89
C LYS A 63 9.98 1.78 -5.95
N LYS A 64 9.62 0.80 -6.80
CA LYS A 64 8.54 0.98 -7.79
C LYS A 64 7.20 1.26 -7.10
N PHE A 65 6.90 0.56 -6.01
CA PHE A 65 5.68 0.81 -5.25
C PHE A 65 5.62 2.26 -4.77
N ARG A 66 6.69 2.75 -4.11
CA ARG A 66 6.84 4.16 -3.70
C ARG A 66 6.66 5.12 -4.88
N GLN A 67 7.32 4.84 -6.01
CA GLN A 67 7.28 5.68 -7.20
C GLN A 67 5.85 5.85 -7.72
N TYR A 68 5.06 4.78 -7.86
CA TYR A 68 3.72 4.88 -8.46
C TYR A 68 2.63 5.42 -7.53
N ARG A 69 2.93 5.70 -6.25
CA ARG A 69 1.93 6.23 -5.31
C ARG A 69 1.34 7.58 -5.73
N HIS A 70 2.06 8.37 -6.52
CA HIS A 70 1.56 9.67 -6.98
C HIS A 70 0.33 9.57 -7.91
N HIS A 71 0.02 8.39 -8.46
CA HIS A 71 -1.20 8.17 -9.26
C HIS A 71 -2.43 7.79 -8.44
N ILE A 72 -2.28 7.53 -7.14
CA ILE A 72 -3.35 7.01 -6.29
C ILE A 72 -4.41 8.07 -6.03
N LYS A 73 -5.67 7.74 -6.31
CA LYS A 73 -6.86 8.51 -5.94
C LYS A 73 -7.62 7.85 -4.80
N ASP A 74 -7.62 6.51 -4.76
CA ASP A 74 -8.24 5.74 -3.68
C ASP A 74 -7.53 4.40 -3.43
N ALA A 75 -7.97 3.65 -2.41
CA ALA A 75 -7.33 2.40 -2.01
C ALA A 75 -7.26 1.34 -3.12
N SER A 76 -8.21 1.32 -4.06
CA SER A 76 -8.21 0.36 -5.18
C SER A 76 -7.03 0.55 -6.14
N ASP A 77 -6.49 1.77 -6.23
CA ASP A 77 -5.36 2.06 -7.11
C ASP A 77 -4.07 1.36 -6.65
N TYR A 78 -3.97 1.00 -5.36
CA TYR A 78 -2.84 0.20 -4.88
C TYR A 78 -2.77 -1.18 -5.54
N ALA A 79 -3.91 -1.79 -5.91
CA ALA A 79 -3.91 -3.06 -6.64
C ALA A 79 -3.22 -2.91 -8.01
N VAL A 80 -3.45 -1.78 -8.67
CA VAL A 80 -2.88 -1.46 -9.98
C VAL A 80 -1.36 -1.33 -9.89
N ILE A 81 -0.84 -0.75 -8.80
CA ILE A 81 0.61 -0.65 -8.58
C ILE A 81 1.25 -2.05 -8.52
N LEU A 82 0.67 -3.00 -7.77
CA LEU A 82 1.24 -4.35 -7.72
C LEU A 82 1.10 -5.09 -9.05
N TYR A 83 0.00 -4.87 -9.77
CA TYR A 83 -0.18 -5.40 -11.13
C TYR A 83 0.93 -4.91 -12.07
N ILE A 84 1.22 -3.60 -12.07
CA ILE A 84 2.32 -2.99 -12.83
C ILE A 84 3.68 -3.60 -12.48
N ILE A 85 3.95 -3.80 -11.18
CA ILE A 85 5.22 -4.37 -10.71
C ILE A 85 5.33 -5.85 -11.14
N GLU A 86 4.24 -6.61 -11.02
CA GLU A 86 4.18 -8.05 -11.33
C GLU A 86 4.44 -8.34 -12.80
N ASP A 87 3.87 -7.52 -13.68
CA ASP A 87 3.99 -7.66 -15.13
C ASP A 87 5.11 -6.80 -15.72
N ASN A 88 5.88 -6.12 -14.85
CA ASN A 88 6.99 -5.23 -15.23
C ASN A 88 6.57 -4.18 -16.29
N LEU A 89 5.35 -3.66 -16.16
CA LEU A 89 4.80 -2.67 -17.07
C LEU A 89 5.48 -1.31 -16.86
N LYS A 90 5.59 -0.53 -17.93
CA LYS A 90 6.04 0.87 -17.86
C LYS A 90 4.81 1.76 -17.87
N VAL A 91 4.75 2.69 -16.92
CA VAL A 91 3.72 3.71 -16.81
C VAL A 91 4.41 5.06 -16.75
N SER A 92 4.04 5.94 -17.67
CA SER A 92 4.61 7.27 -17.88
C SER A 92 3.58 8.38 -17.70
N SER A 93 2.29 8.05 -17.58
CA SER A 93 1.19 9.00 -17.40
C SER A 93 0.07 8.42 -16.55
N GLU A 94 -0.77 9.31 -15.98
CA GLU A 94 -2.00 8.90 -15.29
C GLU A 94 -2.94 8.11 -16.22
N ASP A 95 -3.06 8.51 -17.49
CA ASP A 95 -3.93 7.83 -18.45
C ASP A 95 -3.52 6.37 -18.68
N GLU A 96 -2.22 6.09 -18.75
CA GLU A 96 -1.69 4.72 -18.82
C GLU A 96 -2.01 3.93 -17.55
N PHE A 97 -1.86 4.54 -16.38
CA PHE A 97 -2.20 3.93 -15.10
C PHE A 97 -3.67 3.50 -15.06
N PHE A 98 -4.60 4.39 -15.42
CA PHE A 98 -6.02 4.09 -15.40
C PHE A 98 -6.47 3.16 -16.54
N LYS A 99 -5.73 3.09 -17.65
CA LYS A 99 -5.93 2.03 -18.66
C LYS A 99 -5.56 0.66 -18.09
N ILE A 100 -4.47 0.55 -17.33
CA ILE A 100 -4.08 -0.71 -16.68
C ILE A 100 -5.11 -1.11 -15.61
N LYS A 101 -5.65 -0.15 -14.84
CA LYS A 101 -6.73 -0.42 -13.87
C LYS A 101 -7.91 -1.16 -14.51
N LYS A 102 -8.28 -0.80 -15.75
CA LYS A 102 -9.37 -1.43 -16.50
C LYS A 102 -9.09 -2.86 -16.95
N LEU A 103 -7.85 -3.35 -16.84
CA LEU A 103 -7.50 -4.75 -17.13
C LEU A 103 -7.85 -5.68 -15.96
N ILE A 104 -8.03 -5.13 -14.75
CA ILE A 104 -8.42 -5.89 -13.57
C ILE A 104 -9.94 -5.94 -13.50
N LEU A 105 -10.52 -7.11 -13.26
CA LEU A 105 -11.97 -7.27 -13.19
C LEU A 105 -12.56 -6.41 -12.06
N ASN A 106 -13.61 -5.63 -12.35
CA ASN A 106 -14.24 -4.73 -11.38
C ASN A 106 -14.62 -5.44 -10.07
N LYS A 107 -15.20 -6.65 -10.15
CA LYS A 107 -15.56 -7.46 -8.98
C LYS A 107 -14.36 -7.79 -8.07
N ASP A 108 -13.18 -7.97 -8.67
CA ASP A 108 -11.96 -8.34 -7.93
C ASP A 108 -11.33 -7.09 -7.30
N ILE A 109 -11.44 -5.94 -7.97
CA ILE A 109 -11.11 -4.62 -7.41
C ILE A 109 -12.00 -4.28 -6.21
N GLU A 110 -13.31 -4.49 -6.30
CA GLU A 110 -14.23 -4.24 -5.17
C GLU A 110 -13.90 -5.12 -3.97
N ARG A 111 -13.64 -6.41 -4.20
CA ARG A 111 -13.20 -7.34 -3.15
C ARG A 111 -11.84 -6.97 -2.57
N PHE A 112 -10.91 -6.54 -3.41
CA PHE A 112 -9.63 -6.01 -2.98
C PHE A 112 -9.83 -4.80 -2.06
N TYR A 113 -10.67 -3.84 -2.45
CA TYR A 113 -10.93 -2.62 -1.70
C TYR A 113 -11.48 -2.93 -0.29
N GLN A 114 -12.48 -3.81 -0.20
CA GLN A 114 -13.01 -4.23 1.09
C GLN A 114 -11.93 -4.93 1.94
N CYS A 115 -11.20 -5.88 1.34
CA CYS A 115 -10.12 -6.59 2.02
C CYS A 115 -9.00 -5.66 2.50
N PHE A 116 -8.71 -4.58 1.77
CA PHE A 116 -7.69 -3.60 2.14
C PHE A 116 -8.04 -2.96 3.49
N TYR A 117 -9.25 -2.42 3.62
CA TYR A 117 -9.69 -1.77 4.86
C TYR A 117 -9.89 -2.77 6.00
N ASP A 118 -10.43 -3.95 5.73
CA ASP A 118 -10.56 -5.01 6.73
C ASP A 118 -9.19 -5.43 7.28
N THR A 119 -8.19 -5.56 6.39
CA THR A 119 -6.83 -5.91 6.78
C THR A 119 -6.21 -4.80 7.61
N ARG A 120 -6.35 -3.54 7.17
CA ARG A 120 -5.83 -2.36 7.89
C ARG A 120 -6.42 -2.24 9.30
N ALA A 121 -7.74 -2.38 9.43
CA ALA A 121 -8.43 -2.36 10.72
C ALA A 121 -7.96 -3.52 11.62
N LYS A 122 -7.82 -4.72 11.05
CA LYS A 122 -7.38 -5.91 11.78
C LYS A 122 -5.97 -5.76 12.33
N ILE A 123 -5.01 -5.30 11.52
CA ILE A 123 -3.63 -5.18 11.98
C ILE A 123 -3.44 -4.11 13.06
N PHE A 124 -4.18 -3.00 12.94
CA PHE A 124 -4.18 -1.95 13.94
C PHE A 124 -4.69 -2.47 15.29
N LYS A 125 -5.79 -3.24 15.27
CA LYS A 125 -6.42 -3.78 16.47
C LYS A 125 -5.64 -4.94 17.09
N ASP A 126 -5.21 -5.89 16.28
CA ASP A 126 -4.69 -7.17 16.76
C ASP A 126 -3.17 -7.17 16.95
N ASN A 127 -2.44 -6.27 16.27
CA ASN A 127 -0.98 -6.26 16.22
C ASN A 127 -0.42 -4.82 16.19
N PHE A 128 -0.87 -3.98 17.11
CA PHE A 128 -0.54 -2.55 17.16
C PHE A 128 0.96 -2.27 17.05
N ASP A 129 1.82 -2.95 17.81
CA ASP A 129 3.28 -2.72 17.77
C ASP A 129 3.89 -3.03 16.40
N ALA A 130 3.38 -4.07 15.73
CA ALA A 130 3.84 -4.44 14.41
C ALA A 130 3.36 -3.45 13.35
N TRP A 131 2.12 -2.97 13.49
CA TRP A 131 1.58 -1.88 12.68
C TRP A 131 2.39 -0.59 12.86
N ALA A 132 2.69 -0.19 14.11
CA ALA A 132 3.43 1.03 14.43
C ALA A 132 4.84 1.03 13.80
N ARG A 133 5.50 -0.13 13.72
CA ARG A 133 6.79 -0.29 13.01
C ARG A 133 6.68 -0.08 11.50
N LEU A 134 5.50 -0.28 10.91
CA LEU A 134 5.23 -0.02 9.48
C LEU A 134 4.83 1.42 9.19
N THR A 135 4.56 2.22 10.24
CA THR A 135 4.17 3.63 10.16
C THR A 135 5.12 4.52 10.98
N PRO A 136 6.45 4.50 10.72
CA PRO A 136 7.37 5.37 11.44
C PRO A 136 7.04 6.85 11.21
N GLY A 137 7.34 7.69 12.18
CA GLY A 137 7.35 9.15 11.97
C GLY A 137 8.31 9.53 10.85
N PHE A 138 8.02 10.60 10.11
CA PHE A 138 8.99 11.14 9.17
C PHE A 138 10.27 11.55 9.92
N SER A 139 11.44 11.22 9.36
CA SER A 139 12.71 11.74 9.88
C SER A 139 12.68 13.26 9.78
N CYS A 140 13.05 13.95 10.86
CA CYS A 140 13.29 15.39 10.81
C CYS A 140 14.35 15.67 9.72
N ILE A 141 14.02 16.60 8.81
CA ILE A 141 14.92 17.10 7.77
C ILE A 141 15.94 18.03 8.42
#